data_AF-Q54UE4-F1
#
_entry.id   AF-Q54UE4-F1
#
_cell.length_a   1.000
_cell.length_b   1.000
_cell.length_c   1.000
_cell.angle_alpha   90.00
_cell.angle_beta   90.00
_cell.angle_gamma   90.00
#
_symmetry.space_group_name_H-M   'P 1'
#
loop_
_entity.id
_entity.type
_entity.pdbx_description
1 polymer ?
#
loop_
_entity_poly.entity_id
_entity_poly.type
_entity_poly.pdbx_seq_one_letter_code
_entity_poly.pdbx_strand_id
1 'polypeptide(L)' 'MVENGVRFLFLSAKLLHEPIVQHGPFVMNTQKEIQQAFYDYQMSRF' A
#
# COMPACT_ATOMS: atom_id res chain seq x y z
N MET A 1 5.28 -1.43 -33.55
CA MET A 1 4.15 -1.06 -32.67
C MET A 1 4.18 -2.05 -31.51
N VAL A 2 4.53 -1.63 -30.29
CA VAL A 2 4.37 -2.51 -29.13
C VAL A 2 2.90 -2.43 -28.75
N GLU A 3 2.15 -3.50 -29.02
CA GLU A 3 0.77 -3.61 -28.51
C GLU A 3 0.86 -3.74 -26.98
N ASN A 4 0.69 -2.63 -26.28
CA ASN A 4 0.58 -2.62 -24.83
C ASN A 4 -0.81 -3.17 -24.48
N GLY A 5 -0.90 -4.49 -24.34
CA GLY A 5 -2.09 -5.14 -23.81
C GLY A 5 -2.41 -4.63 -22.40
N VAL A 6 -3.69 -4.54 -22.08
CA VAL A 6 -4.15 -4.21 -20.72
C VAL A 6 -4.10 -5.47 -19.87
N ARG A 7 -3.58 -5.36 -18.66
CA ARG A 7 -3.69 -6.40 -17.63
C ARG A 7 -4.66 -5.94 -16.55
N PHE A 8 -5.59 -6.80 -16.19
CA PHE A 8 -6.55 -6.57 -15.12
C PHE A 8 -6.41 -7.68 -14.07
N LEU A 9 -6.64 -7.32 -12.82
CA LEU A 9 -6.66 -8.24 -11.71
C LEU A 9 -8.07 -8.19 -11.09
N PHE A 10 -8.80 -9.30 -11.16
CA PHE A 10 -10.11 -9.44 -10.54
C PHE A 10 -9.94 -10.17 -9.20
N LEU A 11 -10.13 -9.45 -8.10
CA LEU A 11 -9.97 -9.96 -6.74
C LEU A 11 -11.27 -9.86 -5.96
N SER A 12 -11.49 -10.84 -5.08
CA SER A 12 -12.54 -10.80 -4.06
C SER A 12 -11.98 -11.38 -2.77
N ALA A 13 -12.34 -10.77 -1.65
CA ALA A 13 -11.96 -11.20 -0.32
C ALA A 13 -13.04 -10.76 0.69
N LYS A 14 -13.10 -11.42 1.84
CA LYS A 14 -13.91 -10.94 2.96
C LYS A 14 -13.31 -9.63 3.48
N LEU A 15 -14.17 -8.67 3.83
CA LEU A 15 -13.75 -7.42 4.46
C LEU A 15 -13.02 -7.72 5.79
N LEU A 16 -11.85 -7.11 5.96
CA LEU A 16 -11.08 -7.18 7.20
C LEU A 16 -11.63 -6.22 8.27
N HIS A 17 -12.39 -5.20 7.87
CA HIS A 17 -12.94 -4.15 8.75
C HIS A 17 -11.88 -3.39 9.57
N GLU A 18 -10.66 -3.29 9.04
CA GLU A 18 -9.60 -2.50 9.64
C GLU A 18 -9.60 -1.07 9.09
N PRO A 19 -9.10 -0.08 9.86
CA PRO A 19 -9.07 1.29 9.39
C PRO A 19 -8.17 1.50 8.15
N ILE A 20 -8.68 2.37 7.29
CA ILE A 20 -8.08 3.13 6.18
C ILE A 20 -7.09 4.24 6.56
N VAL A 21 -5.78 4.02 6.74
CA VAL A 21 -4.85 5.16 6.95
C VAL A 21 -3.83 5.27 5.82
N GLN A 22 -3.85 6.36 5.07
CA GLN A 22 -2.93 6.62 3.96
C GLN A 22 -2.13 7.91 4.18
N HIS A 23 -0.82 7.87 3.92
CA HIS A 23 0.01 9.05 3.80
C HIS A 23 1.13 8.84 2.78
N GLY A 24 1.19 9.70 1.76
CA GLY A 24 2.15 9.57 0.67
C GLY A 24 2.06 8.19 -0.01
N PRO A 25 3.17 7.47 -0.19
CA PRO A 25 3.18 6.16 -0.85
C PRO A 25 2.74 5.01 0.08
N PHE A 26 2.45 5.27 1.37
CA PHE A 26 2.19 4.23 2.34
C PHE A 26 0.71 4.18 2.76
N VAL A 27 0.22 2.95 2.97
CA VAL A 27 -1.11 2.63 3.48
C VAL A 27 -0.97 1.62 4.61
N MET A 28 -1.56 1.91 5.77
CA MET A 28 -1.53 1.10 6.99
C MET A 28 -2.85 1.22 7.76
N ASN A 29 -2.97 0.52 8.89
CA ASN A 29 -4.17 0.54 9.72
C ASN A 29 -4.15 1.65 10.78
N THR A 30 -2.98 2.18 11.13
CA THR A 30 -2.80 3.24 12.12
C THR A 30 -1.78 4.31 11.69
N GLN A 31 -1.87 5.51 12.27
CA GLN A 31 -0.89 6.58 12.03
C GLN A 31 0.51 6.21 12.54
N LYS A 32 0.62 5.39 13.58
CA LYS A 32 1.90 4.92 14.12
C LYS A 32 2.64 4.03 13.12
N GLU A 33 1.91 3.13 12.46
CA GLU A 33 2.48 2.27 11.41
C GLU A 33 2.93 3.07 10.20
N ILE A 34 2.18 4.12 9.81
CA ILE A 34 2.63 5.06 8.78
C ILE A 34 3.96 5.71 9.17
N GLN A 35 4.08 6.22 10.40
CA GLN A 35 5.33 6.84 10.87
C GLN A 35 6.49 5.85 10.84
N GLN A 36 6.25 4.61 11.25
CA GLN A 36 7.24 3.53 11.19
C GLN A 36 7.66 3.24 9.74
N ALA A 37 6.72 3.20 8.79
CA ALA A 37 7.02 3.00 7.38
C ALA A 37 7.91 4.12 6.81
N PHE A 38 7.66 5.38 7.18
CA PHE A 38 8.58 6.47 6.79
C PHE A 38 9.96 6.32 7.41
N TYR A 39 10.04 5.96 8.70
CA TYR A 39 11.31 5.73 9.37
C TYR A 39 12.10 4.60 8.69
N ASP A 40 11.46 3.47 8.40
CA ASP A 40 12.10 2.33 7.74
C ASP A 40 12.56 2.69 6.31
N TYR A 41 11.77 3.50 5.59
CA TYR A 41 12.14 4.01 4.28
C TYR A 41 13.37 4.92 4.34
N GLN A 42 13.41 5.83 5.30
CA GLN A 42 14.56 6.74 5.52
C GLN A 42 15.82 5.99 5.96
N MET A 43 15.66 4.88 6.66
CA MET A 43 16.77 4.03 7.14
C MET A 43 17.21 2.97 6.10
N SER A 44 16.71 3.04 4.86
CA SER A 44 16.99 2.08 3.79
C SER A 44 16.69 0.63 4.21
N ARG A 45 15.57 0.42 4.90
CA ARG A 45 15.09 -0.91 5.35
C ARG A 45 13.99 -1.51 4.46
N PHE A 46 13.76 -0.93 3.29
CA PHE A 46 12.87 -1.45 2.24
C PHE A 46 13.66 -1.99 1.04
#